data_AF-A0A7W9Q3W2-F1
#
_entry.id   AF-A0A7W9Q3W2-F1
#
_cell.length_a   1.000
_cell.length_b   1.000
_cell.length_c   1.000
_cell.angle_alpha   90.00
_cell.angle_beta   90.00
_cell.angle_gamma   90.00
#
_symmetry.space_group_name_H-M   'P 1'
#
loop_
_entity.id
_entity.type
_entity.pdbx_description
1 polymer ?
#
loop_
_entity_poly.entity_id
_entity_poly.type
_entity_poly.pdbx_seq_one_letter_code
_entity_poly.pdbx_strand_id
1 'polypeptide(L)'
;MGLAVYIEDQVHGRSYAGPEAGKWLSSLVSAAAGHGQLAGVHVYGDTMFNVVQLRWLLVEIERISAEQPKLSSAATGVAKLIEEVIKQRGYLWISGD
;
A
#
# COMPACT_ATOMS: atom_id res chain seq x y z
N MET A 1 0.80 -12.29 -11.65
CA MET A 1 1.45 -12.68 -10.38
C MET A 1 2.06 -11.48 -9.73
N GLY A 2 1.35 -10.91 -8.76
CA GLY A 2 1.71 -9.68 -8.07
C GLY A 2 0.48 -9.05 -7.43
N LEU A 3 0.69 -7.98 -6.66
CA LEU A 3 -0.40 -7.31 -5.96
C LEU A 3 -1.17 -6.38 -6.91
N ALA A 4 -2.48 -6.56 -7.02
CA ALA A 4 -3.37 -5.58 -7.63
C ALA A 4 -3.86 -4.60 -6.55
N VAL A 5 -3.80 -3.29 -6.82
CA VAL A 5 -4.14 -2.27 -5.84
C VAL A 5 -5.33 -1.46 -6.33
N TYR A 6 -6.29 -1.24 -5.44
CA TYR A 6 -7.51 -0.51 -5.70
C TYR A 6 -7.77 0.51 -4.59
N ILE A 7 -8.42 1.60 -4.98
CA ILE A 7 -9.03 2.55 -4.05
C ILE A 7 -10.51 2.18 -3.98
N GLU A 8 -11.02 1.96 -2.77
CA GLU A 8 -12.42 1.68 -2.52
C GLU A 8 -13.04 2.83 -1.72
N ASP A 9 -14.15 3.40 -2.20
CA ASP A 9 -14.88 4.44 -1.48
C ASP A 9 -15.78 3.87 -0.36
N GLN A 10 -16.52 4.74 0.34
CA GLN A 10 -17.40 4.32 1.44
C GLN A 10 -18.67 3.57 1.01
N VAL A 11 -18.96 3.53 -0.29
CA VAL A 11 -20.09 2.80 -0.88
C VAL A 11 -19.64 1.58 -1.67
N HIS A 12 -18.42 1.09 -1.40
CA HIS A 12 -17.80 -0.07 -2.03
C HIS A 12 -17.52 0.07 -3.54
N GLY A 13 -17.44 1.31 -4.03
CA GLY A 13 -16.99 1.61 -5.39
C GLY A 13 -15.47 1.45 -5.49
N ARG A 14 -15.01 0.48 -6.31
CA ARG A 14 -13.58 0.20 -6.53
C ARG A 14 -13.06 0.83 -7.81
N SER A 15 -11.92 1.50 -7.69
CA SER A 15 -11.14 2.01 -8.83
C SER A 15 -9.72 1.42 -8.79
N TYR A 16 -9.25 0.95 -9.94
CA TYR A 16 -7.91 0.38 -10.05
C TYR A 16 -6.86 1.49 -9.97
N ALA A 17 -5.89 1.36 -9.06
CA ALA A 17 -4.84 2.35 -8.84
C ALA A 17 -3.71 2.30 -9.90
N GLY A 18 -3.79 1.35 -10.84
CA GLY A 18 -2.82 1.16 -11.91
C GLY A 18 -1.74 0.12 -11.58
N PRO A 19 -1.01 -0.35 -12.61
CA PRO A 19 -0.03 -1.44 -12.45
C PRO A 19 1.20 -1.03 -11.65
N GLU A 20 1.57 0.26 -11.65
CA GLU A 20 2.72 0.76 -10.89
C GLU A 20 2.49 0.69 -9.39
N ALA A 21 1.25 0.92 -8.91
CA ALA A 21 0.92 0.80 -7.49
C ALA A 21 1.23 -0.60 -6.96
N GLY A 22 0.89 -1.64 -7.73
CA GLY A 22 1.21 -3.03 -7.41
C GLY A 22 2.71 -3.30 -7.31
N LYS A 23 3.50 -2.78 -8.26
CA LYS A 23 4.96 -2.95 -8.28
C LYS A 23 5.64 -2.24 -7.11
N TRP A 24 5.22 -1.02 -6.81
CA TRP A 24 5.76 -0.26 -5.68
C TRP A 24 5.46 -0.96 -4.36
N LEU A 25 4.20 -1.36 -4.15
CA LEU A 25 3.79 -2.05 -2.94
C LEU A 25 4.52 -3.37 -2.76
N SER A 26 4.66 -4.18 -3.83
CA SER A 26 5.39 -5.46 -3.78
C SER A 26 6.86 -5.28 -3.37
N SER A 27 7.50 -4.19 -3.84
CA SER A 27 8.87 -3.85 -3.46
C SER A 27 8.98 -3.51 -1.97
N LEU A 28 8.00 -2.78 -1.42
CA LEU A 28 7.96 -2.40 -0.01
C LEU A 28 7.62 -3.60 0.91
N VAL A 29 6.68 -4.45 0.51
CA VAL A 29 6.34 -5.69 1.25
C VAL A 29 7.56 -6.60 1.39
N SER A 30 8.32 -6.77 0.29
CA SER A 30 9.56 -7.56 0.31
C SER A 30 10.61 -6.98 1.26
N ALA A 31 10.56 -5.67 1.53
CA ALA A 31 11.50 -4.94 2.38
C ALA A 31 11.07 -4.83 3.85
N ALA A 32 9.79 -5.08 4.18
CA ALA A 32 9.23 -4.87 5.51
C ALA A 32 9.74 -5.85 6.59
N ALA A 33 10.60 -6.81 6.22
CA ALA A 33 11.29 -7.74 7.13
C ALA A 33 10.37 -8.48 8.13
N GLY A 34 9.09 -8.67 7.79
CA GLY A 34 8.13 -9.39 8.64
C GLY A 34 7.59 -8.59 9.83
N HIS A 35 7.79 -7.28 9.87
CA HIS A 35 7.22 -6.40 10.90
C HIS A 35 6.28 -5.36 10.29
N GLY A 36 5.44 -4.76 11.14
CA GLY A 36 4.50 -3.71 10.73
C GLY A 36 3.27 -4.24 9.99
N GLN A 37 2.58 -3.33 9.31
CA GLN A 37 1.35 -3.64 8.57
C GLN A 37 1.64 -4.32 7.23
N LEU A 38 2.76 -3.98 6.58
CA LEU A 38 3.13 -4.59 5.30
C LEU A 38 3.45 -6.09 5.44
N ALA A 39 3.87 -6.55 6.61
CA ALA A 39 4.04 -7.97 6.90
C ALA A 39 2.73 -8.78 6.80
N GLY A 40 1.58 -8.12 6.95
CA GLY A 40 0.27 -8.75 6.78
C GLY A 40 -0.19 -8.86 5.32
N VAL A 41 0.51 -8.24 4.37
CA VAL A 41 0.15 -8.26 2.95
C VAL A 41 0.78 -9.48 2.29
N HIS A 42 -0.05 -10.36 1.73
CA HIS A 42 0.41 -11.59 1.10
C HIS A 42 0.09 -11.63 -0.40
N VAL A 43 0.96 -12.23 -1.21
CA VAL A 43 0.76 -12.34 -2.67
C VAL A 43 -0.44 -13.20 -3.06
N TYR A 44 -0.94 -14.05 -2.16
CA TYR A 44 -2.09 -14.95 -2.37
C TYR A 44 -3.30 -14.57 -1.51
N GLY A 45 -3.32 -13.36 -0.95
CA GLY A 45 -4.35 -12.92 -0.02
C GLY A 45 -4.88 -11.53 -0.34
N ASP A 46 -6.16 -11.33 -0.06
CA ASP A 46 -6.74 -10.00 -0.07
C ASP A 46 -6.44 -9.28 1.26
N THR A 47 -6.09 -8.00 1.18
CA THR A 47 -5.82 -7.16 2.34
C THR A 47 -6.46 -5.80 2.15
N MET A 48 -7.14 -5.30 3.18
CA MET A 48 -7.76 -3.98 3.15
C MET A 48 -7.22 -3.13 4.30
N PHE A 49 -6.81 -1.90 3.99
CA PHE A 49 -6.44 -0.90 4.99
C PHE A 49 -7.46 0.24 5.03
N ASN A 50 -7.99 0.51 6.22
CA ASN A 50 -8.79 1.70 6.48
C ASN A 50 -7.91 2.93 6.76
N VAL A 51 -8.50 4.13 6.80
CA VAL A 51 -7.80 5.41 7.02
C VAL A 51 -6.91 5.42 8.27
N VAL A 52 -7.33 4.75 9.36
CA VAL A 52 -6.51 4.70 10.58
C VAL A 52 -5.27 3.88 10.35
N GLN A 53 -5.41 2.70 9.72
CA GLN A 53 -4.28 1.85 9.37
C GLN A 53 -3.35 2.55 8.38
N LEU A 54 -3.90 3.20 7.36
CA LEU A 54 -3.13 3.93 6.35
C LEU A 54 -2.21 5.02 6.92
N ARG A 55 -2.61 5.66 8.03
CA ARG A 55 -1.73 6.62 8.72
C ARG A 55 -0.51 5.96 9.34
N TRP A 56 -0.67 4.76 9.92
CA TRP A 56 0.45 3.97 10.43
C TRP A 56 1.33 3.44 9.31
N LEU A 57 0.71 3.03 8.20
CA LEU A 57 1.41 2.58 7.01
C LEU A 57 2.32 3.67 6.41
N LEU A 58 1.90 4.95 6.42
CA LEU A 58 2.77 6.06 5.99
C LEU A 58 4.06 6.15 6.80
N VAL A 59 3.96 6.02 8.13
CA VAL A 59 5.13 6.05 9.03
C VAL A 59 6.06 4.86 8.76
N GLU A 60 5.47 3.67 8.55
CA GLU A 60 6.23 2.47 8.21
C GLU A 60 6.98 2.61 6.87
N ILE A 61 6.32 3.14 5.84
CA ILE A 61 6.93 3.36 4.52
C ILE A 61 8.05 4.40 4.57
N GLU A 62 7.86 5.47 5.33
CA GLU A 62 8.90 6.48 5.56
C GLU A 62 10.15 5.87 6.18
N ARG A 63 9.97 5.03 7.22
CA ARG A 63 11.07 4.29 7.85
C ARG A 63 11.79 3.37 6.87
N ILE A 64 11.05 2.58 6.08
CA ILE A 64 11.63 1.69 5.06
C ILE A 64 12.44 2.50 4.03
N SER A 65 11.93 3.65 3.59
CA SER A 65 12.62 4.53 2.63
C SER A 65 13.92 5.09 3.21
N ALA A 66 13.91 5.48 4.50
CA ALA A 66 15.10 5.97 5.19
C ALA A 66 16.18 4.89 5.34
N GLU A 67 15.79 3.65 5.64
CA GLU A 67 16.70 2.50 5.76
C GLU A 67 17.19 1.98 4.41
N GLN A 68 16.38 2.11 3.35
CA GLN A 68 16.67 1.61 2.01
C GLN A 68 16.40 2.68 0.94
N PRO A 69 17.32 3.64 0.72
CA PRO A 69 17.12 4.76 -0.20
C PRO A 69 16.76 4.36 -1.64
N LYS A 70 17.17 3.16 -2.08
CA LYS A 70 16.80 2.58 -3.39
C LYS A 70 15.28 2.42 -3.57
N LEU A 71 14.51 2.34 -2.48
CA LEU A 71 13.05 2.20 -2.48
C LEU A 71 12.32 3.54 -2.43
N SER A 72 13.03 4.66 -2.37
CA SER A 72 12.43 6.00 -2.19
C SER A 72 11.38 6.35 -3.25
N SER A 73 11.58 5.94 -4.51
CA SER A 73 10.58 6.15 -5.57
C SER A 73 9.30 5.34 -5.33
N ALA A 74 9.42 4.07 -4.92
CA ALA A 74 8.29 3.23 -4.58
C ALA A 74 7.55 3.74 -3.33
N ALA A 75 8.31 4.11 -2.29
CA ALA A 75 7.78 4.72 -1.08
C ALA A 75 6.98 5.99 -1.36
N THR A 76 7.54 6.90 -2.19
CA THR A 76 6.86 8.13 -2.61
C THR A 76 5.58 7.84 -3.40
N GLY A 77 5.62 6.86 -4.29
CA GLY A 77 4.46 6.45 -5.10
C GLY A 77 3.31 5.91 -4.23
N VAL A 78 3.62 5.01 -3.30
CA VAL A 78 2.61 4.46 -2.37
C VAL A 78 2.13 5.51 -1.39
N ALA A 79 3.01 6.38 -0.86
CA ALA A 79 2.61 7.44 0.05
C ALA A 79 1.59 8.40 -0.59
N LYS A 80 1.84 8.84 -1.83
CA LYS A 80 0.89 9.67 -2.59
C LYS A 80 -0.46 8.98 -2.79
N LEU A 81 -0.44 7.69 -3.13
CA LEU A 81 -1.66 6.91 -3.28
C LEU A 81 -2.45 6.85 -1.96
N ILE A 82 -1.76 6.57 -0.84
CA ILE A 82 -2.37 6.53 0.49
C ILE A 82 -2.99 7.89 0.86
N GLU A 83 -2.28 8.98 0.61
CA GLU A 83 -2.79 10.33 0.87
C GLU A 83 -4.09 10.61 0.10
N GLU A 84 -4.19 10.20 -1.17
CA GLU A 84 -5.41 10.33 -1.95
C GLU A 84 -6.56 9.50 -1.38
N VAL A 85 -6.30 8.25 -0.97
CA VAL A 85 -7.31 7.40 -0.30
C VAL A 85 -7.82 8.06 0.99
N ILE A 86 -6.91 8.61 1.80
CA ILE A 86 -7.25 9.29 3.05
C ILE A 86 -8.11 10.53 2.79
N LYS A 87 -7.77 11.35 1.77
CA LYS A 87 -8.56 12.54 1.38
C LYS A 87 -10.00 12.15 1.01
N GLN A 88 -10.17 11.02 0.34
CA GLN A 88 -11.46 10.48 -0.09
C GLN A 88 -12.19 9.69 1.02
N ARG A 89 -11.58 9.54 2.20
CA ARG A 89 -12.09 8.73 3.33
C ARG A 89 -12.38 7.28 2.93
N GLY A 90 -11.64 6.77 1.95
CA GLY A 90 -11.78 5.41 1.42
C GLY A 90 -10.89 4.39 2.10
N TYR A 91 -10.73 3.27 1.41
CA TYR A 91 -9.92 2.13 1.79
C TYR A 91 -8.91 1.82 0.67
N LEU A 92 -7.74 1.33 1.07
CA LEU A 92 -6.80 0.73 0.12
C LEU A 92 -7.06 -0.77 0.10
N TRP A 93 -7.53 -1.28 -1.03
CA TRP A 93 -7.73 -2.71 -1.24
C TRP A 93 -6.59 -3.28 -2.06
N ILE A 94 -6.00 -4.35 -1.55
CA ILE A 94 -4.89 -5.06 -2.18
C ILE A 94 -5.39 -6.47 -2.44
N SER A 95 -5.29 -6.92 -3.68
CA SER A 95 -5.65 -8.27 -4.07
C SER A 95 -4.42 -9.03 -4.53
N GLY A 96 -4.18 -10.16 -3.89
CA GLY A 96 -3.21 -11.15 -4.32
C GLY A 96 -3.70 -11.92 -5.53
N ASP A 97 -2.77 -12.48 -6.30
CA ASP A 97 -3.02 -13.37 -7.44
C ASP A 97 -2.74 -14.82 -7.04
#